data_AF-A0A3M9ZI24-F1
#
_entry.id   AF-A0A3M9ZI24-F1
#
_cell.length_a   1.000
_cell.length_b   1.000
_cell.length_c   1.000
_cell.angle_alpha   90.00
_cell.angle_beta   90.00
_cell.angle_gamma   90.00
#
_symmetry.space_group_name_H-M   'P 1'
#
loop_
_entity.id
_entity.type
_entity.pdbx_description
1 polymer ?
#
loop_
_entity_poly.entity_id
_entity_poly.type
_entity_poly.pdbx_seq_one_letter_code
_entity_poly.pdbx_strand_id
1 'polypeptide(L)'
;MDISVAIPDSSVSDEPTRESKARKASSIARSCAIFGVRAVYVYGDRGTREDASLLTGLLRYAETPQYLRRALYPRIDALRHVGVMHPLQIPS
;
A
#
# COMPACT_ATOMS: atom_id res chain seq x y z
N MET A 1 -4.38 14.72 17.00
CA MET A 1 -3.05 15.14 16.52
C MET A 1 -2.95 14.71 15.07
N ASP A 2 -2.51 15.58 14.17
CA ASP A 2 -2.48 15.26 12.75
C ASP A 2 -1.13 14.63 12.38
N ILE A 3 -1.13 13.34 12.03
CA ILE A 3 0.09 12.57 11.74
C ILE A 3 0.14 12.28 10.25
N SER A 4 1.28 12.62 9.64
CA SER A 4 1.60 12.30 8.26
C SER A 4 2.92 11.53 8.20
N VAL A 5 3.01 10.57 7.29
CA VAL A 5 4.19 9.72 7.12
C VAL A 5 4.71 9.84 5.69
N ALA A 6 6.01 10.02 5.53
CA ALA A 6 6.68 9.98 4.23
C ALA A 6 7.48 8.67 4.11
N ILE A 7 7.30 7.95 3.01
CA ILE A 7 7.88 6.62 2.77
C ILE A 7 8.61 6.65 1.42
N PRO A 8 9.88 6.22 1.35
CA PRO A 8 10.57 6.15 0.08
C PRO A 8 10.02 5.01 -0.78
N ASP A 9 9.99 5.20 -2.10
CA ASP A 9 9.63 4.15 -3.06
C ASP A 9 10.51 2.90 -2.96
N SER A 10 11.76 3.07 -2.53
CA SER A 10 12.73 2.00 -2.27
C SER A 10 12.35 1.08 -1.10
N SER A 11 11.31 1.41 -0.31
CA SER A 11 10.88 0.62 0.87
C SER A 11 10.45 -0.82 0.56
N VAL A 12 10.13 -1.10 -0.70
CA VAL A 12 9.74 -2.44 -1.17
C VAL A 12 10.76 -3.05 -2.14
N SER A 13 11.84 -2.34 -2.48
CA SER A 13 12.79 -2.78 -3.51
C SER A 13 13.71 -3.91 -3.04
N ASP A 14 13.85 -4.10 -1.73
CA ASP A 14 14.60 -5.21 -1.11
C ASP A 14 13.88 -6.56 -1.23
N GLU A 15 12.57 -6.55 -1.49
CA GLU A 15 11.77 -7.76 -1.60
C GLU A 15 11.83 -8.35 -3.01
N PRO A 16 12.15 -9.65 -3.17
CA PRO A 16 12.40 -10.24 -4.48
C PRO A 16 11.14 -10.49 -5.31
N THR A 17 10.00 -10.72 -4.65
CA THR A 17 8.74 -11.09 -5.34
C THR A 17 7.66 -10.03 -5.13
N ARG A 18 6.76 -9.88 -6.12
CA ARG A 18 5.60 -8.98 -6.01
C ARG A 18 4.69 -9.33 -4.82
N GLU A 19 4.62 -10.61 -4.45
CA GLU A 19 3.88 -11.07 -3.29
C GLU A 19 4.51 -10.60 -1.97
N SER A 20 5.83 -10.74 -1.83
CA SER A 20 6.54 -10.24 -0.64
C SER A 20 6.46 -8.71 -0.53
N LYS A 21 6.55 -7.99 -1.66
CA LYS A 21 6.30 -6.53 -1.72
C LYS A 21 4.90 -6.18 -1.20
N ALA A 22 3.86 -6.93 -1.61
CA ALA A 22 2.50 -6.74 -1.13
C ALA A 22 2.33 -7.01 0.36
N ARG A 23 2.99 -8.05 0.91
CA ARG A 23 3.03 -8.30 2.36
C ARG A 23 3.67 -7.14 3.12
N LYS A 24 4.82 -6.66 2.65
CA LYS A 24 5.52 -5.53 3.28
C LYS A 24 4.70 -4.25 3.25
N ALA A 25 4.09 -3.93 2.11
CA ALA A 25 3.16 -2.81 1.97
C ALA A 25 1.94 -2.96 2.89
N SER A 26 1.44 -4.19 3.11
CA SER A 26 0.36 -4.45 4.05
C SER A 26 0.76 -4.14 5.49
N SER A 27 1.96 -4.51 5.92
CA SER A 27 2.47 -4.16 7.25
C SER A 27 2.56 -2.65 7.43
N ILE A 28 3.08 -1.93 6.44
CA ILE A 28 3.13 -0.45 6.42
C ILE A 28 1.73 0.15 6.56
N ALA A 29 0.78 -0.29 5.72
CA ALA A 29 -0.59 0.20 5.74
C ALA A 29 -1.26 -0.04 7.10
N ARG A 30 -1.04 -1.21 7.71
CA ARG A 30 -1.56 -1.54 9.04
C ARG A 30 -0.97 -0.67 10.13
N SER A 31 0.33 -0.44 10.13
CA SER A 31 0.94 0.49 11.08
C SER A 31 0.33 1.89 10.94
N CYS A 32 0.16 2.38 9.71
CA CYS A 32 -0.49 3.67 9.46
C CYS A 32 -1.93 3.71 9.99
N ALA A 33 -2.70 2.66 9.77
CA ALA A 33 -4.07 2.54 10.27
C ALA A 33 -4.15 2.50 11.81
N ILE A 34 -3.29 1.72 12.46
CA ILE A 34 -3.25 1.58 13.93
C ILE A 34 -2.95 2.91 14.61
N PHE A 35 -2.01 3.68 14.05
CA PHE A 35 -1.61 4.97 14.61
C PHE A 35 -2.44 6.16 14.11
N GLY A 36 -3.50 5.92 13.32
CA GLY A 36 -4.38 6.99 12.84
C GLY A 36 -3.68 8.00 11.93
N VAL A 37 -2.78 7.53 11.06
CA VAL A 37 -2.07 8.38 10.09
C VAL A 37 -3.06 8.90 9.05
N ARG A 38 -3.13 10.22 8.87
CA ARG A 38 -4.03 10.88 7.92
C ARG A 38 -3.53 10.82 6.49
N ALA A 39 -2.21 10.93 6.30
CA ALA A 39 -1.62 10.99 4.97
C ALA A 39 -0.32 10.19 4.90
N VAL A 40 -0.19 9.40 3.83
CA VAL A 40 1.04 8.70 3.47
C VAL A 40 1.55 9.27 2.15
N TYR A 41 2.76 9.84 2.18
CA TYR A 41 3.44 10.40 1.02
C TYR A 41 4.51 9.44 0.54
N VAL A 42 4.38 8.95 -0.69
CA VAL A 42 5.43 8.13 -1.33
C VAL A 42 6.34 9.07 -2.13
N TYR A 43 7.61 9.14 -1.77
CA TYR A 43 8.60 9.99 -2.45
C TYR A 43 9.66 9.14 -3.18
N GLY A 44 10.24 9.72 -4.23
CA GLY A 44 11.27 9.04 -5.02
C GLY A 44 12.62 9.06 -4.33
N ASP A 45 13.27 7.90 -4.25
CA ASP A 45 14.62 7.72 -3.72
C ASP A 45 15.44 6.85 -4.70
N ARG A 46 15.80 5.62 -4.30
CA ARG A 46 16.56 4.64 -5.10
C ARG A 46 15.68 3.54 -5.67
N GLY A 47 14.37 3.63 -5.45
CA GLY A 47 13.40 2.66 -5.96
C GLY A 47 13.21 2.79 -7.46
N THR A 48 12.53 1.80 -8.04
CA THR A 48 12.09 1.88 -9.43
C THR A 48 10.75 2.61 -9.53
N ARG A 49 10.46 3.20 -10.69
CA ARG A 49 9.13 3.77 -10.98
C ARG A 49 8.02 2.71 -10.86
N GLU A 50 8.33 1.44 -11.12
CA GLU A 50 7.42 0.33 -10.92
C GLU A 50 7.14 0.11 -9.43
N ASP A 51 8.16 0.13 -8.57
CA ASP A 51 8.00 0.01 -7.12
C ASP A 51 7.18 1.15 -6.54
N ALA A 52 7.43 2.40 -6.98
CA ALA A 52 6.65 3.55 -6.57
C ALA A 52 5.16 3.39 -6.93
N SER A 53 4.89 2.93 -8.16
CA SER A 53 3.52 2.71 -8.67
C SER A 53 2.84 1.55 -7.93
N LEU A 54 3.57 0.46 -7.69
CA LEU A 54 3.09 -0.71 -6.96
C LEU A 54 2.76 -0.35 -5.51
N LEU A 55 3.70 0.25 -4.78
CA LEU A 55 3.50 0.65 -3.38
C LEU A 55 2.31 1.60 -3.25
N THR A 56 2.24 2.63 -4.08
CA THR A 56 1.12 3.58 -4.07
C THR A 56 -0.21 2.89 -4.38
N GLY A 57 -0.24 2.00 -5.37
CA GLY A 57 -1.43 1.22 -5.72
C GLY A 57 -1.90 0.31 -4.59
N LEU A 58 -0.98 -0.38 -3.91
CA LEU A 58 -1.27 -1.26 -2.79
C LEU A 58 -1.81 -0.50 -1.58
N LEU A 59 -1.20 0.64 -1.22
CA LEU A 59 -1.65 1.47 -0.11
C LEU A 59 -3.07 2.02 -0.36
N ARG A 60 -3.33 2.54 -1.56
CA ARG A 60 -4.67 3.01 -1.96
C ARG A 60 -5.70 1.89 -1.99
N TYR A 61 -5.33 0.70 -2.48
CA TYR A 61 -6.21 -0.46 -2.46
C TYR A 61 -6.58 -0.87 -1.02
N ALA A 62 -5.61 -0.84 -0.10
CA ALA A 62 -5.81 -1.19 1.29
C ALA A 62 -6.75 -0.21 2.00
N GLU A 63 -6.57 1.09 1.78
CA GLU A 63 -7.44 2.18 2.30
C GLU A 63 -8.86 2.10 1.74
N THR A 64 -9.02 1.68 0.48
CA THR A 64 -10.33 1.66 -0.19
C THR A 64 -11.29 0.70 0.53
N PRO A 65 -12.52 1.12 0.86
CA PRO A 65 -13.53 0.26 1.46
C PRO A 65 -13.82 -0.98 0.60
N GLN A 66 -14.01 -2.13 1.24
CA GLN A 66 -14.11 -3.42 0.55
C GLN A 66 -15.21 -3.44 -0.53
N TYR A 67 -16.34 -2.77 -0.29
CA TYR A 67 -17.46 -2.70 -1.23
C TYR A 67 -17.16 -1.84 -2.48
N LEU A 68 -16.22 -0.88 -2.40
CA LEU A 68 -15.80 -0.04 -3.55
C LEU A 68 -14.65 -0.64 -4.35
N ARG A 69 -13.88 -1.56 -3.78
CA ARG A 69 -12.66 -2.09 -4.41
C ARG A 69 -12.92 -2.65 -5.81
N ARG A 70 -14.02 -3.40 -5.99
CA ARG A 70 -14.34 -4.01 -7.28
C ARG A 70 -14.72 -2.99 -8.36
N ALA A 71 -15.23 -1.83 -7.97
CA ALA A 71 -15.59 -0.75 -8.89
C ALA A 71 -14.38 0.11 -9.28
N LEU A 72 -13.50 0.40 -8.31
CA LEU A 72 -12.34 1.29 -8.51
C LEU A 72 -11.11 0.57 -9.06
N TYR A 73 -10.95 -0.72 -8.77
CA TYR A 73 -9.82 -1.52 -9.21
C TYR A 73 -10.32 -2.69 -10.06
N PRO A 74 -10.43 -2.51 -11.40
CA PRO A 74 -10.61 -3.64 -12.30
C PRO A 74 -9.42 -4.62 -12.16
N ARG A 75 -9.47 -5.80 -12.77
CA ARG A 75 -8.35 -6.76 -12.69
C ARG A 75 -7.08 -6.18 -13.33
N ILE A 76 -6.25 -5.53 -12.53
CA ILE A 76 -4.93 -5.01 -12.91
C ILE A 76 -3.82 -5.92 -12.39
N ASP A 77 -2.84 -6.19 -13.24
CA ASP A 77 -1.75 -7.13 -12.95
C ASP A 77 -0.90 -6.73 -11.74
N ALA A 78 -0.71 -5.43 -11.54
CA ALA A 78 0.01 -4.88 -10.39
C ALA A 78 -0.63 -5.28 -9.04
N LEU A 79 -1.94 -5.52 -9.00
CA LEU A 79 -2.67 -5.93 -7.80
C LEU A 79 -2.98 -7.42 -7.76
N ARG A 80 -2.35 -8.24 -8.60
CA ARG A 80 -2.59 -9.71 -8.64
C ARG A 80 -2.43 -10.38 -7.27
N HIS A 81 -1.49 -9.91 -6.46
CA HIS A 81 -1.17 -10.50 -5.16
C HIS A 81 -1.82 -9.81 -3.96
N VAL A 82 -2.79 -8.89 -4.14
CA VAL A 82 -3.43 -8.20 -3.01
C VAL A 82 -4.15 -9.12 -2.02
N GLY A 83 -4.44 -10.35 -2.42
CA GLY A 83 -5.04 -11.36 -1.53
C GLY A 83 -4.17 -11.73 -0.32
N VAL A 84 -2.86 -11.49 -0.37
CA VAL A 84 -1.96 -11.72 0.78
C VAL A 84 -1.96 -10.58 1.78
N MET A 85 -2.61 -9.45 1.47
CA MET A 85 -2.67 -8.30 2.35
C MET A 85 -3.63 -8.54 3.51
N HIS A 86 -3.22 -8.11 4.69
CA HIS A 86 -4.05 -8.14 5.88
C HIS A 86 -5.10 -7.00 5.86
N PRO A 87 -6.32 -7.25 6.36
CA PRO A 87 -7.35 -6.21 6.47
C PRO A 87 -6.92 -5.11 7.44
N LEU A 88 -7.25 -3.85 7.12
CA LEU A 88 -6.92 -2.70 7.96
C LEU A 88 -7.89 -2.49 9.13
N GLN A 89 -9.14 -2.98 9.02
CA GLN A 89 -10.20 -2.80 10.01
C GLN A 89 -10.39 -1.36 10.50
N ILE A 90 -10.23 -0.39 9.59
CA ILE A 90 -10.48 1.03 9.86
C ILE A 90 -11.99 1.33 9.84
N PRO A 91 -12.51 2.17 10.75
CA PRO A 91 -13.85 2.74 10.60
C PRO A 91 -13.88 3.50 9.27
N SER A 92 -14.78 3.11 8.37
CA SER A 92 -14.93 3.69 7.03
C SER A 92 -16.02 4.76 7.02
#